data_AF-A0A3M1L3C2-F1
#
_entry.id   AF-A0A3M1L3C2-F1
#
_cell.length_a   1.000
_cell.length_b   1.000
_cell.length_c   1.000
_cell.angle_alpha   90.00
_cell.angle_beta   90.00
_cell.angle_gamma   90.00
#
_symmetry.space_group_name_H-M   'P 1'
#
loop_
_entity.id
_entity.type
_entity.pdbx_description
1 polymer ?
#
loop_
_entity_poly.entity_id
_entity_poly.type
_entity_poly.pdbx_seq_one_letter_code
_entity_poly.pdbx_strand_id
1 'polypeptide(L)'
;MQPPGSGETTPGGTKPCPYCGRPILVKALQCVHCKRWMPELRRPPSPPQFEATEFSRGQPAAHLLVLSILTLGLYEFYWFHRNWRHFSEHLGRPLRPGWRTLGLLVPGLNIFLVYDQLRMIADAAGRAGVAVSYSPGVATAVFFALAFLSNLTMVWALSLLTVLPLLPVQETLNRFWVGQQPDRPMRREFTGAELLAMIAGVSMVAAALLGTLAG
;
A
#
# COMPACT_ATOMS: atom_id res chain seq x y z
N MET A 1 8.34 35.85 -34.34
CA MET A 1 6.97 36.17 -33.88
C MET A 1 6.88 35.83 -32.41
N GLN A 2 6.99 36.86 -31.57
CA GLN A 2 7.00 36.78 -30.10
C GLN A 2 5.55 36.79 -29.59
N PRO A 3 5.15 35.95 -28.61
CA PRO A 3 3.83 36.09 -27.99
C PRO A 3 3.77 37.36 -27.13
N PRO A 4 2.64 38.11 -27.10
CA PRO A 4 2.48 39.25 -26.21
C PRO A 4 2.30 38.79 -24.76
N GLY A 5 2.95 39.53 -23.86
CA GLY A 5 3.23 39.14 -22.48
C GLY A 5 2.02 38.98 -21.57
N SER A 6 2.25 38.13 -20.57
CA SER A 6 1.44 37.93 -19.38
C SER A 6 1.30 39.24 -18.60
N GLY A 7 0.10 39.80 -18.60
CA GLY A 7 -0.24 40.97 -17.77
C GLY A 7 -0.30 40.60 -16.29
N GLU A 8 0.55 41.26 -15.49
CA GLU A 8 0.53 41.27 -14.03
C GLU A 8 -0.84 41.71 -13.50
N THR A 9 -1.41 40.91 -12.61
CA THR A 9 -2.69 41.18 -11.95
C THR A 9 -2.50 42.16 -10.78
N THR A 10 -2.70 43.46 -11.04
CA THR A 10 -2.95 44.47 -9.98
C THR A 10 -4.38 44.28 -9.42
N PRO A 11 -4.66 44.60 -8.14
CA PRO A 11 -5.97 44.36 -7.50
C PRO A 11 -7.16 45.16 -8.07
N GLY A 12 -6.96 45.93 -9.14
CA GLY A 12 -7.95 46.74 -9.84
C GLY A 12 -7.91 46.60 -11.36
N GLY A 13 -7.39 45.48 -11.90
CA GLY A 13 -7.30 45.26 -13.34
C GLY A 13 -8.65 45.27 -14.06
N THR A 14 -8.68 45.86 -15.26
CA THR A 14 -9.81 45.77 -16.20
C THR A 14 -9.48 44.83 -17.36
N LYS A 15 -10.47 44.12 -17.87
CA LYS A 15 -10.39 43.27 -19.06
C LYS A 15 -11.49 43.68 -20.06
N PRO A 16 -11.30 43.55 -21.37
CA PRO A 16 -12.37 43.82 -22.34
C PRO A 16 -13.48 42.76 -22.23
N CYS A 17 -14.73 43.19 -22.37
CA CYS A 17 -15.88 42.28 -22.37
C CYS A 17 -15.90 41.47 -23.68
N PRO A 18 -16.04 40.12 -23.63
CA PRO A 18 -16.03 39.28 -24.83
C PRO A 18 -17.23 39.47 -25.76
N TYR A 19 -18.30 40.13 -25.29
CA TYR A 19 -19.50 40.36 -26.10
C TYR A 19 -19.58 41.75 -26.74
N CYS A 20 -19.05 42.77 -26.07
CA CYS A 20 -19.20 44.16 -26.51
C CYS A 20 -17.89 44.95 -26.58
N GLY A 21 -16.75 44.35 -26.22
CA GLY A 21 -15.43 44.96 -26.30
C GLY A 21 -15.11 46.04 -25.26
N ARG A 22 -16.10 46.50 -24.47
CA ARG A 22 -15.91 47.56 -23.47
C ARG A 22 -15.14 47.06 -22.23
N PRO A 23 -14.34 47.92 -21.58
CA PRO A 23 -13.58 47.54 -20.39
C PRO A 23 -14.52 47.24 -19.20
N ILE A 24 -14.25 46.13 -18.51
CA ILE A 24 -14.96 45.68 -17.31
C ILE A 24 -13.95 45.24 -16.25
N LEU A 25 -14.35 45.24 -14.98
CA LEU A 25 -13.50 44.72 -13.90
C LEU A 25 -13.26 43.21 -14.10
N VAL A 26 -12.04 42.74 -13.79
CA VAL A 26 -11.67 41.32 -13.95
C VAL A 26 -12.61 40.38 -13.18
N LYS A 27 -13.10 40.82 -12.01
CA LYS A 27 -14.03 40.10 -11.12
C LYS A 27 -15.52 40.37 -11.38
N ALA A 28 -15.87 41.19 -12.38
CA ALA A 28 -17.28 41.46 -12.66
C ALA A 28 -18.00 40.16 -13.06
N LEU A 29 -19.15 39.87 -12.44
CA LEU A 29 -20.00 38.71 -12.81
C LEU A 29 -20.93 39.04 -13.99
N GLN A 30 -21.21 40.33 -14.21
CA GLN A 30 -22.04 40.84 -15.29
C GLN A 30 -21.42 42.11 -15.88
N CYS A 31 -21.52 42.27 -17.21
CA CYS A 31 -21.07 43.49 -17.87
C CYS A 31 -22.06 44.65 -17.61
N VAL A 32 -21.56 45.80 -17.17
CA VAL A 32 -22.39 47.01 -16.90
C VAL A 32 -23.05 47.54 -18.18
N HIS A 33 -22.39 47.40 -19.34
CA HIS A 33 -22.81 47.97 -20.62
C HIS A 33 -23.80 47.09 -21.40
N CYS A 34 -23.44 45.82 -21.65
CA CYS A 34 -24.28 44.93 -22.46
C CYS A 34 -25.18 44.00 -21.62
N LYS A 35 -25.10 44.08 -20.29
CA LYS A 35 -25.91 43.31 -19.32
C LYS A 35 -25.80 41.78 -19.44
N ARG A 36 -24.88 41.25 -20.24
CA ARG A 36 -24.59 39.80 -20.32
C ARG A 36 -23.77 39.34 -19.12
N TRP A 37 -24.09 38.13 -18.65
CA TRP A 37 -23.38 37.44 -17.57
C TRP A 37 -22.12 36.75 -18.09
N MET A 38 -21.09 36.66 -17.24
CA MET A 38 -19.85 35.94 -17.55
C MET A 38 -19.94 34.48 -17.08
N PRO A 39 -20.02 33.49 -17.97
CA PRO A 39 -20.11 32.08 -17.59
C PRO A 39 -18.83 31.55 -16.91
N GLU A 40 -17.65 32.09 -17.28
CA GLU A 40 -16.35 31.64 -16.79
C GLU A 40 -16.20 31.79 -15.26
N LEU A 41 -16.65 32.91 -14.68
CA LEU A 41 -16.51 33.22 -13.25
C LEU A 41 -17.57 32.54 -12.38
N ARG A 42 -18.54 31.85 -12.99
CA ARG A 42 -19.55 31.06 -12.28
C ARG A 42 -19.02 29.68 -11.91
N ARG A 43 -17.99 29.18 -12.60
CA ARG A 43 -17.28 27.99 -12.18
C ARG A 43 -16.31 28.41 -11.08
N PRO A 44 -16.46 27.92 -9.83
CA PRO A 44 -15.36 28.02 -8.89
C PRO A 44 -14.13 27.40 -9.56
N PRO A 45 -12.91 27.93 -9.32
CA PRO A 45 -11.71 27.23 -9.75
C PRO A 45 -11.83 25.79 -9.27
N SER A 46 -11.62 24.83 -10.17
CA SER A 46 -11.56 23.43 -9.77
C SER A 46 -10.61 23.35 -8.58
N PRO A 47 -11.01 22.74 -7.45
CA PRO A 47 -10.11 22.59 -6.32
C PRO A 47 -8.80 22.00 -6.85
N PRO A 48 -7.63 22.41 -6.33
CA PRO A 48 -6.36 21.81 -6.70
C PRO A 48 -6.56 20.29 -6.64
N GLN A 49 -6.36 19.64 -7.79
CA GLN A 49 -6.46 18.19 -7.87
C GLN A 49 -5.31 17.70 -6.99
N PHE A 50 -5.62 17.34 -5.74
CA PHE A 50 -4.71 16.56 -4.92
C PHE A 50 -4.50 15.27 -5.71
N GLU A 51 -3.42 15.19 -6.47
CA GLU A 51 -2.98 13.96 -7.09
C GLU A 51 -2.80 12.98 -5.94
N ALA A 52 -3.76 12.06 -5.80
CA ALA A 52 -3.66 10.99 -4.83
C ALA A 52 -2.38 10.24 -5.16
N THR A 53 -1.34 10.46 -4.36
CA THR A 53 -0.02 9.89 -4.59
C THR A 53 -0.18 8.38 -4.59
N GLU A 54 -0.06 7.78 -5.76
CA GLU A 54 -0.22 6.33 -5.90
C GLU A 54 0.98 5.67 -5.22
N PHE A 55 0.73 5.06 -4.06
CA PHE A 55 1.80 4.44 -3.29
C PHE A 55 2.40 3.23 -4.01
N SER A 56 3.69 2.98 -3.75
CA SER A 56 4.38 1.79 -4.23
C SER A 56 3.75 0.52 -3.66
N ARG A 57 3.88 -0.60 -4.39
CA ARG A 57 3.46 -1.92 -3.92
C ARG A 57 4.26 -2.43 -2.71
N GLY A 58 5.46 -1.88 -2.47
CA GLY A 58 6.31 -2.17 -1.33
C GLY A 58 5.70 -1.77 0.02
N GLN A 59 6.29 -2.27 1.11
CA GLN A 59 5.87 -1.98 2.48
C GLN A 59 7.07 -2.06 3.45
N PRO A 60 7.22 -1.15 4.43
CA PRO A 60 8.28 -1.25 5.41
C PRO A 60 8.27 -2.60 6.15
N ALA A 61 9.44 -3.21 6.36
CA ALA A 61 9.55 -4.45 7.13
C ALA A 61 9.00 -4.30 8.56
N ALA A 62 9.10 -3.12 9.16
CA ALA A 62 8.49 -2.79 10.44
C ALA A 62 6.97 -2.92 10.43
N HIS A 63 6.27 -2.55 9.34
CA HIS A 63 4.83 -2.75 9.25
C HIS A 63 4.48 -4.23 9.24
N LEU A 64 5.23 -5.05 8.49
CA LEU A 64 5.02 -6.51 8.48
C LEU A 64 5.20 -7.08 9.88
N LEU A 65 6.26 -6.68 10.59
CA LEU A 65 6.53 -7.11 11.96
C LEU A 65 5.40 -6.72 12.92
N VAL A 66 5.05 -5.44 12.99
CA VAL A 66 4.03 -4.91 13.91
C VAL A 66 2.66 -5.52 13.62
N LEU A 67 2.25 -5.58 12.34
CA LEU A 67 0.96 -6.13 11.97
C LEU A 67 0.89 -7.64 12.24
N SER A 68 1.96 -8.39 11.99
CA SER A 68 1.97 -9.83 12.30
C SER A 68 1.86 -10.08 13.80
N ILE A 69 2.58 -9.33 14.63
CA ILE A 69 2.50 -9.48 16.09
C ILE A 69 1.12 -9.07 16.62
N LEU A 70 0.64 -7.87 16.25
CA LEU A 70 -0.60 -7.32 16.81
C LEU A 70 -1.87 -8.00 16.27
N THR A 71 -1.77 -8.75 15.17
CA THR A 71 -2.87 -9.60 14.65
C THR A 71 -2.64 -11.08 14.93
N LEU A 72 -1.68 -11.44 15.78
CA LEU A 72 -1.37 -12.82 16.18
C LEU A 72 -1.10 -13.76 14.99
N GLY A 73 -0.31 -13.31 14.03
CA GLY A 73 0.08 -14.06 12.83
C GLY A 73 -0.96 -14.02 11.69
N LEU A 74 -2.18 -13.53 11.93
CA LEU A 74 -3.22 -13.49 10.89
C LEU A 74 -2.81 -12.62 9.70
N TYR A 75 -2.08 -11.52 9.94
CA TYR A 75 -1.60 -10.65 8.88
C TYR A 75 -0.66 -11.36 7.91
N GLU A 76 0.05 -12.43 8.31
CA GLU A 76 0.94 -13.17 7.41
C GLU A 76 0.16 -13.79 6.25
N PHE A 77 -1.04 -14.35 6.51
CA PHE A 77 -1.94 -14.87 5.46
C PHE A 77 -2.35 -13.77 4.48
N TYR A 78 -2.68 -12.59 4.99
CA TYR A 78 -2.99 -11.42 4.16
C TYR A 78 -1.76 -10.97 3.36
N TRP A 79 -0.58 -11.00 3.95
CA TRP A 79 0.68 -10.66 3.29
C TRP A 79 0.95 -11.60 2.10
N PHE A 80 0.83 -12.92 2.29
CA PHE A 80 0.93 -13.90 1.21
C PHE A 80 -0.10 -13.62 0.11
N HIS A 81 -1.36 -13.39 0.48
CA HIS A 81 -2.44 -13.05 -0.44
C HIS A 81 -2.11 -11.81 -1.29
N ARG A 82 -1.74 -10.72 -0.61
CA ARG A 82 -1.41 -9.42 -1.22
C ARG A 82 -0.26 -9.56 -2.20
N ASN A 83 0.78 -10.31 -1.85
CA ASN A 83 1.91 -10.54 -2.75
C ASN A 83 1.52 -11.36 -3.98
N TRP A 84 0.74 -12.44 -3.83
CA TRP A 84 0.25 -13.16 -5.02
C TRP A 84 -0.61 -12.27 -5.92
N ARG A 85 -1.42 -11.38 -5.35
CA ARG A 85 -2.20 -10.42 -6.14
C ARG A 85 -1.28 -9.48 -6.92
N HIS A 86 -0.31 -8.85 -6.26
CA HIS A 86 0.65 -7.96 -6.90
C HIS A 86 1.46 -8.63 -8.00
N PHE A 87 1.92 -9.86 -7.76
CA PHE A 87 2.63 -10.63 -8.78
C PHE A 87 1.72 -11.12 -9.91
N SER A 88 0.44 -11.42 -9.63
CA SER A 88 -0.52 -11.79 -10.67
C SER A 88 -0.73 -10.63 -11.65
N GLU A 89 -0.90 -9.42 -11.10
CA GLU A 89 -1.04 -8.19 -11.87
C GLU A 89 0.27 -7.84 -12.62
N HIS A 90 1.43 -8.03 -11.99
CA HIS A 90 2.72 -7.68 -12.60
C HIS A 90 3.17 -8.66 -13.68
N LEU A 91 2.97 -9.97 -13.48
CA LEU A 91 3.41 -11.00 -14.43
C LEU A 91 2.37 -11.28 -15.52
N GLY A 92 1.16 -10.72 -15.42
CA GLY A 92 0.05 -11.02 -16.32
C GLY A 92 -0.41 -12.49 -16.26
N ARG A 93 -0.02 -13.23 -15.21
CA ARG A 93 -0.37 -14.65 -15.02
C ARG A 93 -1.46 -14.77 -13.96
N PRO A 94 -2.47 -15.63 -14.15
CA PRO A 94 -3.53 -15.83 -13.17
C PRO A 94 -3.02 -16.66 -11.99
N LEU A 95 -2.44 -16.01 -10.97
CA LEU A 95 -1.97 -16.69 -9.75
C LEU A 95 -3.10 -17.05 -8.77
N ARG A 96 -4.36 -16.75 -9.12
CA ARG A 96 -5.57 -17.02 -8.31
C ARG A 96 -5.32 -16.83 -6.81
N PRO A 97 -5.06 -15.59 -6.34
CA PRO A 97 -4.59 -15.34 -4.98
C PRO A 97 -5.48 -15.92 -3.89
N GLY A 98 -6.81 -15.87 -4.05
CA GLY A 98 -7.76 -16.44 -3.10
C GLY A 98 -7.60 -17.94 -2.90
N TRP A 99 -7.43 -18.71 -3.98
CA TRP A 99 -7.25 -20.16 -3.90
C TRP A 99 -5.92 -20.55 -3.24
N ARG A 100 -4.85 -19.77 -3.47
CA ARG A 100 -3.57 -19.97 -2.80
C ARG A 100 -3.67 -19.65 -1.31
N THR A 101 -4.38 -18.59 -0.93
CA THR A 101 -4.62 -18.27 0.49
C THR A 101 -5.40 -19.37 1.20
N LEU A 102 -6.43 -19.94 0.57
CA LEU A 102 -7.13 -21.11 1.12
C LEU A 102 -6.21 -22.33 1.23
N GLY A 103 -5.34 -22.53 0.24
CA GLY A 103 -4.34 -23.60 0.26
C GLY A 103 -3.31 -23.50 1.40
N LEU A 104 -3.10 -22.30 1.97
CA LEU A 104 -2.26 -22.15 3.17
C LEU A 104 -2.84 -22.83 4.43
N LEU A 105 -4.16 -23.09 4.44
CA LEU A 105 -4.83 -23.80 5.53
C LEU A 105 -4.73 -25.33 5.38
N VAL A 106 -4.26 -25.82 4.22
CA VAL A 106 -4.13 -27.25 3.94
C VAL A 106 -2.70 -27.70 4.27
N PRO A 107 -2.51 -28.63 5.24
CA PRO A 107 -1.19 -29.14 5.57
C PRO A 107 -0.47 -29.74 4.35
N GLY A 108 0.84 -29.50 4.24
CA GLY A 108 1.66 -29.95 3.11
C GLY A 108 1.58 -29.02 1.90
N LEU A 109 0.36 -28.68 1.45
CA LEU A 109 0.17 -27.68 0.40
C LEU A 109 0.66 -26.30 0.85
N ASN A 110 0.45 -25.95 2.12
CA ASN A 110 0.94 -24.70 2.70
C ASN A 110 2.47 -24.56 2.61
N ILE A 111 3.23 -25.63 2.88
CA ILE A 111 4.69 -25.64 2.77
C ILE A 111 5.12 -25.36 1.33
N PHE A 112 4.49 -26.06 0.38
CA PHE A 112 4.75 -25.85 -1.04
C PHE A 112 4.44 -24.41 -1.48
N LEU A 113 3.29 -23.86 -1.08
CA LEU A 113 2.86 -22.51 -1.48
C LEU A 113 3.75 -21.40 -0.89
N VAL A 114 4.18 -21.55 0.37
CA VAL A 114 5.12 -20.63 1.01
C VAL A 114 6.46 -20.69 0.28
N TYR A 115 7.01 -21.88 0.04
CA TYR A 115 8.23 -22.05 -0.75
C TYR A 115 8.10 -21.46 -2.16
N ASP A 116 7.01 -21.75 -2.88
CA ASP A 116 6.76 -21.24 -4.23
C ASP A 116 6.72 -19.71 -4.27
N GLN A 117 6.05 -19.06 -3.31
CA GLN A 117 6.04 -17.59 -3.27
C GLN A 117 7.43 -17.02 -2.96
N LEU A 118 8.13 -17.56 -1.97
CA LEU A 118 9.46 -17.09 -1.57
C LEU A 118 10.47 -17.27 -2.71
N ARG A 119 10.38 -18.39 -3.43
CA ARG A 119 11.17 -18.65 -4.64
C ARG A 119 10.80 -17.70 -5.77
N MET A 120 9.51 -17.45 -6.00
CA MET A 120 9.03 -16.53 -7.03
C MET A 120 9.56 -15.10 -6.81
N ILE A 121 9.58 -14.62 -5.56
CA ILE A 121 10.15 -13.32 -5.19
C ILE A 121 11.66 -13.30 -5.46
N ALA A 122 12.40 -14.33 -5.03
CA ALA A 122 13.83 -14.42 -5.25
C ALA A 122 14.19 -14.46 -6.75
N ASP A 123 13.48 -15.28 -7.52
CA ASP A 123 13.66 -15.40 -8.97
C ASP A 123 13.33 -14.09 -9.70
N ALA A 124 12.29 -13.37 -9.26
CA ALA A 124 11.93 -12.07 -9.83
C ALA A 124 12.96 -10.97 -9.50
N ALA A 125 13.40 -10.91 -8.23
CA ALA A 125 14.44 -9.99 -7.79
C ALA A 125 15.78 -10.26 -8.51
N GLY A 126 16.19 -11.52 -8.60
CA GLY A 126 17.41 -11.93 -9.30
C GLY A 126 17.39 -11.57 -10.79
N ARG A 127 16.27 -11.79 -11.48
CA ARG A 127 16.11 -11.36 -12.89
C ARG A 127 16.15 -9.85 -13.08
N ALA A 128 15.76 -9.10 -12.06
CA ALA A 128 15.83 -7.63 -12.05
C ALA A 128 17.20 -7.09 -11.59
N GLY A 129 18.20 -7.97 -11.34
CA GLY A 129 19.52 -7.57 -10.84
C GLY A 129 19.54 -7.13 -9.37
N VAL A 130 18.48 -7.41 -8.60
CA VAL A 130 18.38 -7.08 -7.18
C VAL A 130 18.98 -8.20 -6.34
N ALA A 131 19.91 -7.86 -5.45
CA ALA A 131 20.55 -8.83 -4.57
C ALA A 131 19.54 -9.49 -3.60
N VAL A 132 19.44 -10.81 -3.63
CA VAL A 132 18.57 -11.59 -2.75
C VAL A 132 19.28 -11.90 -1.44
N SER A 133 18.72 -11.49 -0.31
CA SER A 133 19.35 -11.61 1.02
C SER A 133 18.91 -12.83 1.82
N TYR A 134 18.24 -13.80 1.19
CA TYR A 134 17.72 -15.02 1.82
C TYR A 134 17.76 -16.21 0.87
N SER A 135 17.69 -17.42 1.42
CA SER A 135 17.44 -18.64 0.65
C SER A 135 15.97 -19.03 0.79
N PRO A 136 15.20 -19.22 -0.31
CA PRO A 136 13.80 -19.63 -0.24
C PRO A 136 13.58 -20.91 0.58
N GLY A 137 14.45 -21.91 0.40
CA GLY A 137 14.34 -23.17 1.13
C GLY A 137 14.60 -23.02 2.63
N VAL A 138 15.63 -22.25 3.01
CA VAL A 138 15.96 -22.01 4.42
C VAL A 138 14.88 -21.16 5.10
N ALA A 139 14.40 -20.10 4.45
CA ALA A 139 13.33 -19.27 5.00
C ALA A 139 12.05 -20.07 5.23
N THR A 140 11.64 -20.91 4.27
CA THR A 140 10.49 -21.82 4.46
C THR A 140 10.73 -22.81 5.58
N ALA A 141 11.91 -23.44 5.64
CA ALA A 141 12.22 -24.41 6.69
C ALA A 141 12.16 -23.77 8.09
N VAL A 142 12.75 -22.59 8.27
CA VAL A 142 12.72 -21.85 9.54
C VAL A 142 11.29 -21.44 9.90
N PHE A 143 10.50 -20.95 8.94
CA PHE A 143 9.10 -20.58 9.16
C PHE A 143 8.29 -21.75 9.74
N PHE A 144 8.35 -22.92 9.09
CA PHE A 144 7.60 -24.09 9.54
C PHE A 144 8.22 -24.76 10.77
N ALA A 145 9.53 -24.68 10.97
CA ALA A 145 10.17 -25.16 12.20
C ALA A 145 9.69 -24.36 13.42
N LEU A 146 9.58 -23.03 13.31
CA LEU A 146 9.04 -22.18 14.37
C LEU A 146 7.56 -22.47 14.64
N ALA A 147 6.74 -22.59 13.59
CA ALA A 147 5.33 -22.94 13.72
C ALA A 147 5.16 -24.33 14.37
N PHE A 148 5.93 -25.32 13.93
CA PHE A 148 5.92 -26.66 14.50
C PHE A 148 6.36 -26.67 15.97
N LEU A 149 7.45 -25.97 16.30
CA LEU A 149 7.97 -25.88 17.67
C LEU A 149 6.98 -25.19 18.62
N SER A 150 6.28 -24.16 18.15
CA SER A 150 5.22 -23.49 18.91
C SER A 150 4.08 -24.45 19.27
N ASN A 151 3.65 -25.29 18.32
CA ASN A 151 2.63 -26.30 18.55
C ASN A 151 3.13 -27.44 19.45
N LEU A 152 4.36 -27.91 19.23
CA LEU A 152 4.96 -29.01 20.00
C LEU A 152 5.15 -28.66 21.48
N THR A 153 5.58 -27.43 21.76
CA THR A 153 5.79 -26.95 23.14
C THR A 153 4.54 -26.35 23.77
N MET A 154 3.45 -26.20 23.00
CA MET A 154 2.24 -25.47 23.38
C MET A 154 2.49 -24.00 23.77
N VAL A 155 3.67 -23.46 23.42
CA VAL A 155 4.03 -22.06 23.65
C VAL A 155 3.58 -21.25 22.43
N TRP A 156 2.34 -20.78 22.48
CA TRP A 156 1.72 -19.99 21.40
C TRP A 156 2.53 -18.74 21.04
N ALA A 157 3.24 -18.13 21.99
CA ALA A 157 4.05 -16.93 21.74
C ALA A 157 5.20 -17.18 20.74
N LEU A 158 5.68 -18.41 20.59
CA LEU A 158 6.70 -18.76 19.58
C LEU A 158 6.15 -18.62 18.16
N SER A 159 4.83 -18.76 17.95
CA SER A 159 4.21 -18.52 16.65
C SER A 159 4.37 -17.06 16.20
N LEU A 160 4.52 -16.10 17.12
CA LEU A 160 4.76 -14.70 16.75
C LEU A 160 6.13 -14.47 16.10
N LEU A 161 7.05 -15.45 16.21
CA LEU A 161 8.37 -15.39 15.60
C LEU A 161 8.38 -15.88 14.14
N THR A 162 7.28 -16.43 13.62
CA THR A 162 7.20 -16.90 12.22
C THR A 162 7.39 -15.78 11.21
N VAL A 163 7.15 -14.53 11.60
CA VAL A 163 7.44 -13.34 10.79
C VAL A 163 8.94 -13.09 10.55
N LEU A 164 9.83 -13.56 11.44
CA LEU A 164 11.27 -13.31 11.35
C LEU A 164 11.92 -13.77 10.03
N PRO A 165 11.72 -15.02 9.56
CA PRO A 165 12.22 -15.45 8.25
C PRO A 165 11.62 -14.67 7.07
N LEU A 166 10.49 -13.97 7.25
CA LEU A 166 9.87 -13.14 6.21
C LEU A 166 10.48 -11.74 6.11
N LEU A 167 11.17 -11.25 7.13
CA LEU A 167 11.80 -9.92 7.12
C LEU A 167 12.83 -9.73 5.98
N PRO A 168 13.81 -10.63 5.77
CA PRO A 168 14.74 -10.49 4.64
C PRO A 168 14.04 -10.68 3.28
N VAL A 169 12.93 -11.42 3.24
CA VAL A 169 12.08 -11.56 2.04
C VAL A 169 11.42 -10.22 1.73
N GLN A 170 10.83 -9.57 2.73
CA GLN A 170 10.19 -8.26 2.60
C GLN A 170 11.20 -7.19 2.16
N GLU A 171 12.43 -7.21 2.68
CA GLU A 171 13.45 -6.25 2.28
C GLU A 171 13.90 -6.45 0.82
N THR A 172 14.04 -7.70 0.39
CA THR A 172 14.31 -8.01 -1.03
C THR A 172 13.14 -7.56 -1.91
N LEU A 173 11.91 -7.79 -1.47
CA LEU A 173 10.70 -7.37 -2.17
C LEU A 173 10.59 -5.83 -2.26
N ASN A 174 10.95 -5.11 -1.21
CA ASN A 174 10.98 -3.65 -1.20
C ASN A 174 11.98 -3.11 -2.21
N ARG A 175 13.21 -3.63 -2.22
CA ARG A 175 14.24 -3.24 -3.19
C ARG A 175 13.78 -3.52 -4.63
N PHE A 176 13.11 -4.66 -4.85
CA PHE A 176 12.49 -4.97 -6.13
C PHE A 176 11.44 -3.93 -6.54
N TRP A 177 10.46 -3.61 -5.67
CA TRP A 177 9.42 -2.64 -6.02
C TRP A 177 9.92 -1.21 -6.17
N VAL A 178 10.95 -0.80 -5.42
CA VAL A 178 11.60 0.51 -5.60
C VAL A 178 12.23 0.60 -6.99
N GLY A 179 12.89 -0.45 -7.46
CA GLY A 179 13.44 -0.50 -8.82
C GLY A 179 12.36 -0.48 -9.91
N GLN A 180 11.23 -1.17 -9.68
CA GLN A 180 10.13 -1.26 -10.65
C GLN A 180 9.19 -0.04 -10.63
N GLN A 181 9.14 0.73 -9.54
CA GLN A 181 8.22 1.86 -9.33
C GLN A 181 8.95 3.03 -8.65
N PRO A 182 9.95 3.64 -9.31
CA PRO A 182 10.78 4.69 -8.71
C PRO A 182 9.98 5.95 -8.36
N ASP A 183 8.94 6.27 -9.14
CA ASP A 183 8.12 7.48 -8.96
C ASP A 183 7.06 7.33 -7.86
N ARG A 184 6.94 6.16 -7.24
CA ARG A 184 5.91 5.87 -6.24
C ARG A 184 6.53 5.79 -4.86
N PRO A 185 6.18 6.68 -3.92
CA PRO A 185 6.69 6.59 -2.57
C PRO A 185 6.12 5.35 -1.86
N MET A 186 6.94 4.74 -1.01
CA MET A 186 6.47 3.66 -0.14
C MET A 186 5.64 4.25 1.01
N ARG A 187 4.44 3.70 1.24
CA ARG A 187 3.56 4.16 2.32
C ARG A 187 4.20 3.88 3.68
N ARG A 188 4.31 4.92 4.51
CA ARG A 188 4.83 4.86 5.89
C ARG A 188 3.73 4.84 6.95
N GLU A 189 2.50 5.16 6.56
CA GLU A 189 1.36 5.23 7.47
C GLU A 189 0.54 3.94 7.42
N PHE A 190 -0.07 3.61 8.56
CA PHE A 190 -1.06 2.54 8.64
C PHE A 190 -2.40 3.05 8.09
N THR A 191 -3.08 2.20 7.33
CA THR A 191 -4.45 2.46 6.91
C THR A 191 -5.42 2.31 8.08
N GLY A 192 -6.60 2.94 7.99
CA GLY A 192 -7.65 2.76 9.00
C GLY A 192 -8.05 1.29 9.18
N ALA A 193 -8.03 0.48 8.12
CA ALA A 193 -8.29 -0.95 8.19
C ALA A 193 -7.18 -1.72 8.92
N GLU A 194 -5.90 -1.38 8.67
CA GLU A 194 -4.77 -1.96 9.41
C GLU A 194 -4.83 -1.59 10.89
N LEU A 195 -5.18 -0.35 11.23
CA LEU A 195 -5.36 0.10 12.61
C LEU A 195 -6.50 -0.65 13.31
N LEU A 196 -7.65 -0.79 12.65
CA LEU A 196 -8.79 -1.55 13.19
C LEU A 196 -8.41 -3.02 13.47
N ALA A 197 -7.67 -3.65 12.55
CA ALA A 197 -7.20 -5.03 12.73
C ALA A 197 -6.25 -5.17 13.92
N MET A 198 -5.33 -4.22 14.10
CA MET A 198 -4.42 -4.21 15.26
C MET A 198 -5.19 -4.04 16.57
N ILE A 199 -6.16 -3.12 16.63
CA ILE A 199 -7.00 -2.92 17.82
C ILE A 199 -7.75 -4.21 18.17
N ALA A 200 -8.40 -4.83 17.18
CA ALA A 200 -9.15 -6.08 17.39
C ALA A 200 -8.25 -7.20 17.93
N GLY A 201 -7.05 -7.37 17.37
CA GLY A 201 -6.10 -8.39 17.83
C GLY A 201 -5.61 -8.15 19.27
N VAL A 202 -5.25 -6.90 19.61
CA VAL A 202 -4.86 -6.53 20.98
C VAL A 202 -6.00 -6.75 21.97
N SER A 203 -7.23 -6.35 21.62
CA SER A 203 -8.42 -6.56 22.47
C SER A 203 -8.67 -8.04 22.74
N MET A 204 -8.45 -8.92 21.75
CA MET A 204 -8.61 -10.37 21.90
C MET A 204 -7.60 -10.96 22.89
N VAL A 205 -6.33 -10.55 22.82
CA VAL A 205 -5.29 -10.98 23.79
C VAL A 205 -5.63 -10.51 25.19
N ALA A 206 -6.03 -9.25 25.34
CA ALA A 206 -6.41 -8.69 26.63
C ALA A 206 -7.57 -9.48 27.26
N ALA A 207 -8.60 -9.82 26.46
CA ALA A 207 -9.72 -10.64 26.93
C ALA A 207 -9.28 -12.05 27.36
N ALA A 208 -8.39 -12.69 26.59
CA ALA A 208 -7.86 -14.02 26.94
C ALA A 208 -7.08 -13.99 28.27
N LEU A 209 -6.22 -12.99 28.48
CA LEU A 209 -5.46 -12.83 29.72
C LEU A 209 -6.37 -12.56 30.93
N LEU A 210 -7.36 -11.69 30.79
CA LEU A 210 -8.35 -11.43 31.85
C LEU A 210 -9.13 -12.68 32.21
N GLY A 211 -9.54 -13.48 31.20
CA GLY A 211 -10.19 -14.76 31.41
C GLY A 211 -9.34 -15.75 32.21
N THR A 212 -8.04 -15.82 31.93
CA THR A 212 -7.11 -16.71 32.68
C THR A 212 -6.81 -16.25 34.10
N LEU A 213 -6.93 -14.94 34.39
CA LEU A 213 -6.68 -14.39 35.73
C LEU A 213 -7.94 -14.41 36.63
N ALA A 214 -9.13 -14.47 36.01
CA ALA A 214 -10.41 -14.46 36.70
C ALA A 214 -11.01 -15.85 36.96
N GLY A 215 -10.45 -16.91 36.36
CA GLY A 215 -10.84 -18.31 36.55
C GLY A 215 -9.80 -19.08 37.35
#